data_AF-A0A660YNX4-F1
#
_entry.id   AF-A0A660YNX4-F1
#
_cell.length_a   1.000
_cell.length_b   1.000
_cell.length_c   1.000
_cell.angle_alpha   90.00
_cell.angle_beta   90.00
_cell.angle_gamma   90.00
#
_symmetry.space_group_name_H-M   'P 1'
#
loop_
_entity.id
_entity.type
_entity.pdbx_description
1 polymer ?
#
loop_
_entity_poly.entity_id
_entity_poly.type
_entity_poly.pdbx_seq_one_letter_code
_entity_poly.pdbx_strand_id
1 'polypeptide(L)'
;MRWQRHHFEYHSTIVTILSRQEYFKFAEKSLIESRMKLEAFINKNPLFRNAMEPVKIDFPAPRVVKKMLYASEKTGTGPMAAVAGTFAQAAVAYAVKNGADECIVDNGGDICLFIKE
;
A
#
# COMPACT_ATOMS: atom_id res chain seq x y z
N MET A 1 -21.54 5.73 15.22
CA MET A 1 -20.17 5.39 15.69
C MET A 1 -19.17 6.20 14.89
N ARG A 2 -18.12 6.72 15.54
CA ARG A 2 -17.11 7.61 14.92
C ARG A 2 -16.26 6.87 13.87
N TRP A 3 -15.95 5.59 14.11
CA TRP A 3 -15.26 4.68 13.19
C TRP A 3 -15.73 3.24 13.45
N GLN A 4 -15.56 2.37 12.45
CA GLN A 4 -15.83 0.94 12.50
C GLN A 4 -14.57 0.18 12.09
N ARG A 5 -14.43 -1.05 12.58
CA ARG A 5 -13.34 -1.96 12.20
C ARG A 5 -13.80 -2.86 11.06
N HIS A 6 -13.01 -2.93 10.00
CA HIS A 6 -13.26 -3.78 8.85
C HIS A 6 -12.02 -4.62 8.52
N HIS A 7 -12.21 -5.93 8.46
CA HIS A 7 -11.19 -6.88 8.03
C HIS A 7 -11.32 -7.09 6.53
N PHE A 8 -10.22 -6.96 5.78
CA PHE A 8 -10.20 -7.13 4.34
C PHE A 8 -9.01 -7.99 3.91
N GLU A 9 -9.26 -8.93 3.00
CA GLU A 9 -8.25 -9.83 2.46
C GLU A 9 -8.28 -9.85 0.93
N TYR A 10 -7.09 -9.75 0.33
CA TYR A 10 -6.90 -9.95 -1.10
C TYR A 10 -5.54 -10.60 -1.38
N HIS A 11 -5.58 -11.87 -1.79
CA HIS A 11 -4.40 -12.75 -1.88
C HIS A 11 -3.63 -12.78 -0.55
N SER A 12 -2.38 -12.31 -0.53
CA SER A 12 -1.57 -12.26 0.70
C SER A 12 -1.58 -10.88 1.36
N THR A 13 -2.50 -10.00 0.96
CA THR A 13 -2.72 -8.69 1.60
C THR A 13 -3.88 -8.85 2.58
N ILE A 14 -3.59 -8.82 3.88
CA ILE A 14 -4.56 -8.99 4.95
C ILE A 14 -4.48 -7.74 5.81
N VAL A 15 -5.56 -6.96 5.86
CA VAL A 15 -5.54 -5.66 6.53
C VAL A 15 -6.71 -5.50 7.49
N THR A 16 -6.49 -4.71 8.54
CA THR A 16 -7.56 -4.09 9.32
C THR A 16 -7.67 -2.62 8.90
N ILE A 17 -8.87 -2.21 8.51
CA ILE A 17 -9.22 -0.83 8.17
C ILE A 17 -10.09 -0.26 9.30
N LEU A 18 -9.72 0.90 9.85
CA LEU A 18 -10.55 1.68 10.77
C LEU A 18 -10.96 2.98 10.07
N SER A 19 -12.26 3.15 9.85
CA SER A 19 -12.83 4.32 9.17
C SER A 19 -14.36 4.31 9.33
N ARG A 20 -15.06 5.34 8.85
CA ARG A 20 -16.50 5.20 8.59
C ARG A 20 -16.74 4.23 7.42
N GLN A 21 -17.87 3.53 7.48
CA GLN A 21 -18.18 2.39 6.61
C GLN A 21 -18.23 2.77 5.13
N GLU A 22 -18.71 3.97 4.82
CA GLU A 22 -18.82 4.48 3.45
C GLU A 22 -17.46 4.60 2.73
N TYR A 23 -16.35 4.62 3.48
CA TYR A 23 -15.00 4.75 2.92
C TYR A 23 -14.23 3.43 2.78
N PHE A 24 -14.71 2.31 3.32
CA PHE A 24 -14.02 1.01 3.22
C PHE A 24 -13.74 0.62 1.76
N LYS A 25 -14.75 0.75 0.90
CA LYS A 25 -14.65 0.50 -0.54
C LYS A 25 -13.49 1.23 -1.24
N PHE A 26 -13.12 2.43 -0.77
CA PHE A 26 -12.02 3.19 -1.36
C PHE A 26 -10.68 2.60 -0.94
N ALA A 27 -10.51 2.28 0.34
CA ALA A 27 -9.31 1.61 0.84
C ALA A 27 -9.12 0.24 0.16
N GLU A 28 -10.17 -0.59 0.11
CA GLU A 28 -10.18 -1.90 -0.56
C GLU A 28 -9.79 -1.78 -2.03
N LYS A 29 -10.43 -0.87 -2.78
CA LYS A 29 -10.10 -0.62 -4.20
C LYS A 29 -8.63 -0.27 -4.37
N SER A 30 -8.08 0.60 -3.52
CA SER A 30 -6.67 0.98 -3.58
C SER A 30 -5.74 -0.21 -3.29
N LEU A 31 -6.08 -1.08 -2.35
CA LEU A 31 -5.30 -2.28 -2.03
C LEU A 31 -5.28 -3.28 -3.19
N ILE A 32 -6.45 -3.55 -3.79
CA ILE A 32 -6.58 -4.42 -4.97
C ILE A 32 -5.76 -3.85 -6.13
N GLU A 33 -5.95 -2.58 -6.47
CA GLU A 33 -5.20 -1.95 -7.56
C GLU A 33 -3.69 -1.92 -7.31
N SER A 34 -3.27 -1.68 -6.07
CA SER A 34 -1.85 -1.69 -5.68
C SER A 34 -1.24 -3.06 -5.87
N ARG A 35 -1.95 -4.12 -5.45
CA ARG A 35 -1.54 -5.51 -5.62
C ARG A 35 -1.42 -5.88 -7.10
N MET A 36 -2.46 -5.62 -7.89
CA MET A 36 -2.46 -5.92 -9.33
C MET A 36 -1.33 -5.19 -10.06
N LYS A 37 -1.09 -3.91 -9.75
CA LYS A 37 -0.02 -3.12 -10.36
C LYS A 37 1.36 -3.66 -9.99
N LEU A 38 1.56 -4.07 -8.73
CA LEU A 38 2.81 -4.66 -8.27
C LEU A 38 3.07 -6.01 -8.95
N GLU A 39 2.08 -6.90 -9.00
CA GLU A 39 2.22 -8.22 -9.63
C GLU A 39 2.49 -8.10 -11.13
N ALA A 40 1.77 -7.23 -11.83
CA ALA A 40 2.02 -6.95 -13.25
C ALA A 40 3.44 -6.40 -13.49
N PHE A 41 3.95 -5.59 -12.56
CA PHE A 41 5.32 -5.07 -12.62
C PHE A 41 6.36 -6.17 -12.38
N ILE A 42 6.16 -7.00 -11.36
CA ILE A 42 7.05 -8.14 -11.03
C ILE A 42 7.11 -9.13 -12.18
N ASN A 43 5.99 -9.43 -12.84
CA ASN A 43 5.96 -10.35 -13.99
C ASN A 43 6.86 -9.88 -15.15
N LYS A 44 6.97 -8.57 -15.35
CA LYS A 44 7.88 -7.98 -16.34
C LYS A 44 9.30 -7.82 -15.81
N ASN A 45 9.50 -7.87 -14.49
CA ASN A 45 10.77 -7.58 -13.82
C ASN A 45 11.02 -8.56 -12.66
N PRO A 46 11.31 -9.84 -12.96
CA PRO A 46 11.39 -10.87 -11.93
C PRO A 46 12.43 -10.59 -10.84
N LEU A 47 13.53 -9.90 -11.19
CA LEU A 47 14.58 -9.49 -10.26
C LEU A 47 14.06 -8.59 -9.13
N PHE A 48 13.01 -7.79 -9.38
CA PHE A 48 12.43 -6.91 -8.37
C PHE A 48 11.91 -7.68 -7.14
N ARG A 49 11.41 -8.90 -7.33
CA ARG A 49 10.75 -9.67 -6.26
C ARG A 49 11.74 -10.17 -5.21
N ASN A 50 12.92 -10.60 -5.65
CA ASN A 50 13.89 -11.30 -4.80
C ASN A 50 15.12 -10.43 -4.49
N ALA A 51 15.15 -9.18 -4.95
CA ALA A 51 16.23 -8.26 -4.63
C ALA A 51 16.26 -8.00 -3.12
N MET A 52 17.44 -8.16 -2.53
CA MET A 52 17.72 -7.83 -1.13
C MET A 52 18.36 -6.45 -0.96
N GLU A 53 18.76 -5.84 -2.08
CA GLU A 53 19.41 -4.54 -2.17
C GLU A 53 18.62 -3.62 -3.13
N PRO A 54 18.89 -2.30 -3.13
CA PRO A 54 18.25 -1.39 -4.06
C PRO A 54 18.49 -1.77 -5.51
N VAL A 55 17.45 -1.66 -6.33
CA VAL A 55 17.51 -1.95 -7.77
C VAL A 55 17.21 -0.69 -8.57
N LYS A 56 17.96 -0.47 -9.65
CA LYS A 56 17.69 0.58 -10.62
C LYS A 56 16.71 0.07 -11.67
N ILE A 57 15.68 0.87 -11.95
CA ILE A 57 14.61 0.57 -12.89
C ILE A 57 14.54 1.71 -13.90
N ASP A 58 14.91 1.44 -15.15
CA ASP A 58 15.05 2.47 -16.21
C ASP A 58 13.78 2.67 -17.06
N PHE A 59 12.61 2.25 -16.59
CA PHE A 59 11.36 2.30 -17.34
C PHE A 59 10.17 2.75 -16.48
N PRO A 60 9.04 3.17 -17.08
CA PRO A 60 7.90 3.65 -16.31
C PRO A 60 7.35 2.60 -15.35
N ALA A 61 7.43 2.91 -14.06
CA ALA A 61 6.87 2.10 -12.98
C ALA A 61 5.56 2.71 -12.42
N PRO A 62 4.60 1.88 -11.95
CA PRO A 62 3.41 2.38 -11.28
C PRO A 62 3.79 3.10 -9.96
N ARG A 63 2.93 4.00 -9.49
CA ARG A 63 3.21 4.86 -8.31
C ARG A 63 3.61 4.06 -7.06
N VAL A 64 2.98 2.91 -6.82
CA VAL A 64 3.31 2.03 -5.68
C VAL A 64 4.74 1.49 -5.78
N VAL A 65 5.15 1.04 -6.96
CA VAL A 65 6.53 0.56 -7.20
C VAL A 65 7.53 1.71 -7.06
N LYS A 66 7.23 2.90 -7.57
CA LYS A 66 8.09 4.08 -7.40
C LYS A 66 8.32 4.43 -5.94
N LYS A 67 7.28 4.34 -5.10
CA LYS A 67 7.42 4.54 -3.64
C LYS A 67 8.30 3.47 -2.99
N MET A 68 8.13 2.20 -3.37
CA MET A 68 8.95 1.09 -2.88
C MET A 68 10.42 1.26 -3.27
N LEU A 69 10.69 1.65 -4.52
CA LEU A 69 12.05 1.96 -5.01
C LEU A 69 12.67 3.11 -4.21
N TYR A 70 11.92 4.19 -4.00
CA TYR A 70 12.39 5.31 -3.20
C TYR A 70 12.72 4.91 -1.76
N ALA A 71 11.86 4.13 -1.10
CA ALA A 71 12.13 3.62 0.25
C ALA A 71 13.39 2.74 0.27
N SER A 72 13.49 1.82 -0.69
CA SER A 72 14.63 0.94 -0.89
C SER A 72 15.95 1.69 -1.05
N GLU A 73 16.01 2.71 -1.89
CA GLU A 73 17.19 3.56 -2.06
C GLU A 73 17.61 4.27 -0.76
N LYS A 74 16.64 4.63 0.10
CA LYS A 74 16.92 5.31 1.38
C LYS A 74 17.36 4.36 2.48
N THR A 75 16.91 3.11 2.46
CA THR A 75 17.19 2.14 3.54
C THR A 75 18.30 1.15 3.19
N GLY A 76 18.70 1.05 1.92
CA GLY A 76 19.68 0.06 1.47
C GLY A 76 19.13 -1.37 1.41
N THR A 77 17.80 -1.55 1.50
CA THR A 77 17.13 -2.85 1.44
C THR A 77 16.45 -3.06 0.11
N GLY A 78 16.08 -4.30 -0.22
CA GLY A 78 15.25 -4.63 -1.38
C GLY A 78 13.89 -3.91 -1.40
N PRO A 79 13.32 -3.57 -2.57
CA PRO A 79 12.03 -2.86 -2.67
C PRO A 79 10.85 -3.57 -2.04
N MET A 80 10.83 -4.91 -2.08
CA MET A 80 9.75 -5.71 -1.49
C MET A 80 9.67 -5.54 0.04
N ALA A 81 10.74 -5.09 0.70
CA ALA A 81 10.73 -4.80 2.14
C ALA A 81 9.75 -3.67 2.52
N ALA A 82 9.40 -2.79 1.58
CA ALA A 82 8.50 -1.66 1.81
C ALA A 82 7.04 -1.92 1.42
N VAL A 83 6.68 -3.15 1.02
CA VAL A 83 5.39 -3.44 0.37
C VAL A 83 4.18 -3.15 1.27
N ALA A 84 4.21 -3.61 2.52
CA ALA A 84 3.06 -3.55 3.41
C ALA A 84 2.73 -2.10 3.80
N GLY A 85 3.73 -1.32 4.23
CA GLY A 85 3.59 0.11 4.50
C GLY A 85 3.23 0.93 3.27
N THR A 86 3.77 0.60 2.09
CA THR A 86 3.37 1.28 0.84
C THR A 86 1.89 1.08 0.53
N PHE A 87 1.37 -0.14 0.74
CA PHE A 87 -0.04 -0.46 0.50
C PHE A 87 -0.95 0.21 1.52
N ALA A 88 -0.60 0.19 2.80
CA ALA A 88 -1.32 0.90 3.85
C ALA A 88 -1.41 2.41 3.54
N GLN A 89 -0.28 3.02 3.17
CA GLN A 89 -0.24 4.43 2.79
C GLN A 89 -1.07 4.75 1.55
N ALA A 90 -1.05 3.88 0.53
CA ALA A 90 -1.86 4.07 -0.67
C ALA A 90 -3.36 4.02 -0.35
N ALA A 91 -3.78 3.05 0.48
CA ALA A 91 -5.16 2.87 0.90
C ALA A 91 -5.70 4.07 1.68
N VAL A 92 -4.97 4.53 2.71
CA VAL A 92 -5.32 5.73 3.48
C VAL A 92 -5.42 6.94 2.55
N ALA A 93 -4.39 7.18 1.72
CA ALA A 93 -4.38 8.35 0.84
C ALA A 93 -5.56 8.35 -0.16
N TYR A 94 -5.97 7.18 -0.65
CA TYR A 94 -7.10 7.09 -1.57
C TYR A 94 -8.43 7.27 -0.83
N ALA A 95 -8.61 6.73 0.38
CA ALA A 95 -9.79 6.99 1.19
C ALA A 95 -9.94 8.49 1.54
N VAL A 96 -8.85 9.14 1.99
CA VAL A 96 -8.82 10.57 2.30
C VAL A 96 -9.14 11.43 1.08
N LYS A 97 -8.56 11.09 -0.10
CA LYS A 97 -8.90 11.76 -1.36
C LYS A 97 -10.39 11.69 -1.70
N ASN A 98 -11.09 10.65 -1.24
CA ASN A 98 -12.54 10.47 -1.44
C ASN A 98 -13.38 10.96 -0.25
N GLY A 99 -12.79 11.79 0.62
CA GLY A 99 -13.52 12.51 1.67
C GLY A 99 -13.48 11.88 3.06
N ALA A 100 -12.66 10.84 3.29
CA ALA A 100 -12.47 10.31 4.64
C ALA A 100 -11.70 11.32 5.49
N ASP A 101 -12.31 11.82 6.58
CA ASP A 101 -11.63 12.67 7.56
C ASP A 101 -10.79 11.87 8.57
N GLU A 102 -11.08 10.57 8.73
CA GLU A 102 -10.33 9.65 9.58
C GLU A 102 -10.19 8.29 8.86
N CYS A 103 -8.97 7.79 8.68
CA CYS A 103 -8.72 6.48 8.11
C CYS A 103 -7.40 5.89 8.63
N ILE A 104 -7.46 4.67 9.13
CA ILE A 104 -6.30 3.89 9.59
C ILE A 104 -6.30 2.57 8.81
N VAL A 105 -5.14 2.18 8.29
CA VAL A 105 -4.93 0.88 7.67
C VAL A 105 -3.73 0.21 8.33
N ASP A 106 -3.99 -0.91 8.97
CA ASP A 106 -3.02 -1.83 9.56
C ASP A 106 -2.86 -3.02 8.60
N ASN A 107 -1.65 -3.18 8.07
CA ASN A 107 -1.27 -4.25 7.15
C ASN A 107 -0.20 -5.14 7.79
N GLY A 108 -0.59 -5.84 8.86
CA GLY A 108 0.28 -6.74 9.60
C GLY A 108 1.21 -5.98 10.54
N GLY A 109 2.45 -5.74 10.11
CA GLY A 109 3.45 -5.01 10.90
C GLY A 109 3.48 -3.50 10.63
N ASP A 110 2.83 -3.05 9.54
CA ASP A 110 2.88 -1.66 9.07
C ASP A 110 1.52 -0.98 9.21
N ILE A 111 1.51 0.20 9.83
CA ILE A 111 0.30 1.01 10.03
C ILE A 111 0.47 2.36 9.34
N CYS A 112 -0.55 2.79 8.60
CA CYS A 112 -0.71 4.17 8.16
C CYS A 112 -1.99 4.74 8.75
N LEU A 113 -1.95 6.00 9.20
CA LEU A 113 -3.11 6.69 9.75
C LEU A 113 -3.20 8.12 9.21
N PHE A 114 -4.43 8.58 9.04
CA PHE A 114 -4.79 9.97 8.84
C PHE A 114 -5.98 10.30 9.75
N ILE A 115 -5.87 11.37 10.50
CA ILE A 115 -6.91 11.89 11.40
C ILE A 115 -6.91 13.40 11.21
N LYS A 116 -8.05 13.95 10.79
CA LYS A 116 -8.26 15.38 10.66
C LYS A 116 -8.60 15.97 12.04
N GLU A 117 -7.93 17.06 12.40
CA GLU A 117 -8.18 17.84 13.61
C GLU A 117 -9.53 18.57 13.57
#